data_AF-I1Y9J7-F1
#
_entry.id   AF-I1Y9J7-F1
#
_cell.length_a   1.000
_cell.length_b   1.000
_cell.length_c   1.000
_cell.angle_alpha   90.00
_cell.angle_beta   90.00
_cell.angle_gamma   90.00
#
_symmetry.space_group_name_H-M   'P 1'
#
loop_
_entity.id
_entity.type
_entity.pdbx_description
1 polymer ?
#
loop_
_entity_poly.entity_id
_entity_poly.type
_entity_poly.pdbx_seq_one_letter_code
_entity_poly.pdbx_strand_id
1 'polypeptide(L)' 'MTAVAVNRGGGRPSKGLRKFIGFRSPEPTADGIAKVAAHKGLTVTEYLLSVVEPQLKEDLAALDQDDYQQELPIRIAS' A
#
# COMPACT_ATOMS: atom_id res chain seq x y z
N MET A 1 -1.84 -2.78 15.72
CA MET A 1 -1.00 -1.65 16.18
C MET A 1 0.24 -1.54 15.30
N THR A 2 0.25 -0.66 14.30
CA THR A 2 1.42 -0.47 13.41
C THR A 2 2.33 0.62 13.99
N ALA A 3 3.56 0.25 14.35
CA ALA A 3 4.56 1.17 14.87
C ALA A 3 4.93 2.23 13.82
N VAL A 4 4.68 3.49 14.13
CA VAL A 4 5.27 4.62 13.40
C VAL A 4 6.69 4.76 13.92
N ALA A 5 7.69 4.59 13.05
CA ALA A 5 9.06 4.98 13.36
C ALA A 5 9.12 6.50 13.46
N VAL A 6 8.72 7.03 14.62
CA VAL A 6 8.89 8.45 14.97
C VAL A 6 10.37 8.62 15.30
N ASN A 7 11.11 9.21 14.37
CA ASN A 7 12.45 9.72 14.68
C ASN A 7 12.35 10.60 15.94
N ARG A 8 13.16 10.30 16.96
CA ARG A 8 13.22 11.00 18.26
C ARG A 8 13.73 12.45 18.17
N GLY A 9 13.88 13.02 16.97
CA GLY A 9 14.20 14.44 16.74
C GLY A 9 12.96 15.16 16.22
N GLY A 10 12.41 16.09 16.99
CA GLY A 10 11.14 16.79 16.76
C GLY A 10 11.13 17.74 15.56
N GLY A 11 11.40 17.23 14.36
CA GLY A 11 11.24 17.94 13.09
C GLY A 11 10.09 17.36 12.27
N ARG A 12 9.35 18.23 11.56
CA ARG A 12 8.36 17.80 10.57
C ARG A 12 9.11 17.01 9.47
N PRO A 13 8.69 15.78 9.12
CA PRO A 13 9.36 15.01 8.09
C PRO A 13 9.30 15.74 6.75
N SER A 14 10.45 15.91 6.08
CA SER A 14 10.54 16.56 4.77
C SER A 14 9.75 15.85 3.67
N LYS A 15 9.44 14.56 3.87
CA LYS A 15 8.72 13.71 2.92
C LYS A 15 7.30 13.31 3.39
N GLY A 16 6.75 14.04 4.36
CA GLY A 16 5.44 13.77 4.95
C GLY A 16 5.43 12.59 5.93
N LEU A 17 4.27 12.34 6.55
CA LEU A 17 4.07 11.19 7.43
C LEU A 17 4.10 9.91 6.59
N ARG A 18 5.00 8.98 6.92
CA ARG A 18 5.14 7.69 6.23
C ARG A 18 5.12 6.56 7.25
N LYS A 19 4.46 5.46 6.89
CA LYS A 19 4.51 4.20 7.65
C LYS A 19 5.53 3.27 6.98
N PHE A 20 6.28 2.52 7.78
CA PHE A 20 7.16 1.48 7.28
C PHE A 20 6.39 0.17 7.14
N ILE A 21 6.53 -0.48 5.99
CA ILE A 21 5.94 -1.79 5.70
C ILE A 21 7.12 -2.71 5.34
N GLY A 22 7.42 -3.66 6.22
CA GLY A 22 8.41 -4.70 5.96
C GLY A 22 7.74 -5.91 5.32
N PHE A 23 8.31 -6.42 4.24
CA PHE A 23 7.87 -7.67 3.61
C PHE A 23 9.08 -8.53 3.25
N ARG A 24 8.87 -9.84 3.17
CA ARG A 24 9.87 -10.80 2.70
C ARG A 24 9.54 -11.16 1.26
N SER A 25 10.56 -11.28 0.42
CA SER A 25 10.43 -11.77 -0.95
C SER A 25 11.51 -12.79 -1.24
N PRO A 26 11.31 -13.69 -2.23
CA PRO A 26 12.37 -14.57 -2.70
C PRO A 26 13.59 -13.75 -3.14
N GLU A 27 14.79 -14.27 -2.86
CA GLU A 27 16.07 -13.68 -3.25
C GLU A 27 16.12 -13.21 -4.73
N PRO A 28 15.75 -14.03 -5.74
CA PRO A 28 15.81 -13.58 -7.14
C PRO A 28 14.86 -12.40 -7.43
N THR A 29 13.74 -12.32 -6.71
CA THR A 29 12.79 -11.22 -6.85
C THR A 29 13.35 -9.93 -6.25
N ALA A 30 13.99 -10.01 -5.08
CA ALA A 30 14.65 -8.87 -4.45
C ALA A 30 15.77 -8.31 -5.32
N ASP A 31 16.60 -9.18 -5.90
CA ASP A 31 17.66 -8.78 -6.83
C ASP A 31 17.11 -8.15 -8.11
N GLY A 32 16.03 -8.73 -8.66
CA GLY A 32 15.34 -8.18 -9.83
C GLY A 32 14.81 -6.77 -9.57
N ILE A 33 14.17 -6.56 -8.41
CA ILE A 33 13.68 -5.25 -7.97
C ILE A 33 14.84 -4.24 -7.92
N ALA A 34 15.97 -4.60 -7.30
CA ALA A 34 17.12 -3.71 -7.18
C ALA A 34 17.70 -3.31 -8.54
N LYS A 35 17.82 -4.28 -9.47
CA LYS A 35 18.32 -4.04 -10.84
C LYS A 35 17.41 -3.08 -11.62
N VAL A 36 16.10 -3.29 -11.58
CA VAL A 36 15.14 -2.45 -12.31
C VAL A 36 15.08 -1.04 -11.72
N ALA A 37 15.10 -0.92 -10.39
CA ALA A 37 15.12 0.38 -9.72
C ALA A 37 16.36 1.19 -10.13
N ALA A 38 17.55 0.56 -10.10
CA ALA A 38 18.79 1.19 -10.52
C ALA A 38 18.76 1.63 -11.99
N HIS A 39 18.28 0.78 -12.89
CA HIS A 39 18.13 1.10 -14.31
C HIS A 39 17.19 2.30 -14.56
N LYS A 40 16.15 2.45 -13.74
CA LYS A 40 15.18 3.56 -13.83
C LYS A 40 15.64 4.83 -13.10
N GLY A 41 16.79 4.82 -12.43
CA GLY A 41 17.24 5.93 -11.58
C GLY A 41 16.34 6.18 -10.37
N LEU A 42 15.64 5.14 -9.90
CA LEU A 42 14.72 5.19 -8.75
C LEU A 42 15.32 4.46 -7.56
N THR A 43 14.91 4.84 -6.35
CA THR A 43 15.12 3.99 -5.17
C THR A 43 14.21 2.76 -5.23
N VAL A 44 14.60 1.68 -4.53
CA VAL A 44 13.78 0.47 -4.40
C VAL A 44 12.36 0.80 -3.91
N THR A 45 12.24 1.69 -2.93
CA THR A 45 10.95 2.13 -2.40
C THR A 45 10.11 2.84 -3.45
N GLU A 46 10.69 3.74 -4.24
CA GLU A 46 9.96 4.45 -5.31
C GLU A 46 9.50 3.51 -6.42
N TYR A 47 10.37 2.57 -6.81
CA TYR A 47 9.98 1.54 -7.77
C TYR A 47 8.80 0.71 -7.25
N LEU A 48 8.88 0.19 -6.02
CA LEU A 48 7.81 -0.61 -5.44
C LEU A 48 6.50 0.16 -5.31
N LEU A 49 6.55 1.43 -4.89
CA LEU A 49 5.35 2.28 -4.82
C LEU A 49 4.74 2.49 -6.20
N SER A 50 5.54 2.69 -7.24
CA SER A 50 5.03 2.85 -8.62
C SER A 50 4.28 1.62 -9.13
N VAL A 51 4.59 0.44 -8.60
CA VAL A 51 3.94 -0.83 -8.96
C VAL A 51 2.72 -1.10 -8.07
N VAL A 52 2.81 -0.80 -6.77
CA VAL A 52 1.75 -1.12 -5.80
C VAL A 52 0.62 -0.10 -5.79
N GLU A 53 0.90 1.20 -5.95
CA GLU A 53 -0.12 2.25 -5.83
C GLU A 53 -1.29 2.10 -6.82
N PRO A 54 -1.08 1.76 -8.11
CA PRO A 54 -2.19 1.55 -9.03
C PRO A 54 -3.10 0.40 -8.58
N GLN A 55 -2.51 -0.77 -8.31
CA GLN A 55 -3.26 -1.96 -7.87
C GLN A 55 -3.99 -1.70 -6.55
N LEU A 56 -3.33 -1.04 -5.58
CA LEU A 56 -3.93 -0.73 -4.29
C LEU A 56 -5.17 0.17 -4.43
N LYS A 57 -5.16 1.13 -5.37
CA LYS A 57 -6.33 1.99 -5.62
C LYS A 57 -7.49 1.18 -6.19
N GLU A 58 -7.21 0.26 -7.11
CA GLU A 58 -8.21 -0.62 -7.69
C GLU A 58 -8.81 -1.56 -6.63
N ASP A 59 -7.95 -2.19 -5.82
CA ASP A 59 -8.37 -3.11 -4.76
C ASP A 59 -9.22 -2.39 -3.68
N LEU A 60 -8.83 -1.18 -3.28
CA LEU A 60 -9.61 -0.38 -2.32
C LEU A 60 -10.98 0.01 -2.91
N ALA A 61 -11.02 0.42 -4.18
CA ALA A 61 -12.28 0.77 -4.83
C ALA A 61 -13.23 -0.43 -4.97
N ALA A 62 -12.71 -1.64 -5.11
CA ALA A 62 -13.51 -2.87 -5.12
C ALA A 62 -14.08 -3.18 -3.73
N LEU A 63 -13.30 -3.03 -2.66
CA LEU A 63 -13.78 -3.24 -1.29
C LEU A 63 -14.91 -2.27 -0.91
N ASP A 64 -14.83 -1.01 -1.33
CA ASP A 64 -15.89 -0.02 -1.09
C ASP A 64 -17.22 -0.40 -1.79
N GLN A 65 -17.19 -1.22 -2.84
CA GLN A 65 -18.39 -1.71 -3.53
C GLN A 65 -19.05 -2.89 -2.78
N ASP A 66 -18.24 -3.73 -2.12
CA ASP A 66 -18.73 -4.87 -1.33
C ASP A 66 -19.44 -4.43 -0.04
N ASP A 67 -19.06 -3.26 0.51
CA ASP A 67 -19.75 -2.64 1.65
C ASP A 67 -21.14 -2.08 1.27
N TYR A 68 -21.50 -2.05 -0.02
CA TYR A 68 -22.85 -1.71 -0.48
C TYR A 68 -23.78 -2.94 -0.37
N GLN A 69 -24.10 -3.32 0.87
CA GLN A 69 -25.08 -4.36 1.16
C GLN A 69 -26.47 -3.89 0.68
N GLN A 70 -26.97 -4.47 -0.42
CA GLN A 70 -28.34 -4.21 -0.86
C GLN A 70 -29.33 -4.60 0.25
N GLU A 71 -30.31 -3.73 0.52
CA GLU A 71 -31.39 -4.04 1.45
C GLU A 71 -32.02 -5.38 1.02
N LEU A 72 -31.94 -6.38 1.91
CA LEU A 72 -32.61 -7.66 1.68
C LEU A 72 -34.10 -7.35 1.50
N PRO A 73 -34.77 -7.88 0.46
CA PRO A 73 -36.20 -7.70 0.28
C PRO A 73 -36.95 -8.52 1.33
N ILE A 74 -36.96 -8.04 2.57
CA ILE A 74 -37.82 -8.57 3.62
C ILE A 74 -39.23 -8.09 3.27
N ARG A 75 -39.97 -8.92 2.53
CA ARG A 75 -41.42 -8.76 2.44
C ARG A 75 -41.97 -9.13 3.82
N ILE A 76 -42.22 -8.11 4.64
CA ILE A 76 -43.02 -8.28 5.86
C ILE A 76 -44.39 -8.78 5.38
N ALA A 77 -44.68 -10.05 5.62
CA ALA A 77 -46.02 -10.59 5.40
C ALA A 77 -46.96 -9.87 6.37
N SER A 78 -47.89 -9.07 5.83
CA SER A 78 -48.96 -8.40 6.55
C SER A 78 -50.04 -9.38 6.99
#